data_AF-A0A8T7MQ03-F1
#
_entry.id   AF-A0A8T7MQ03-F1
#
_cell.length_a   1.000
_cell.length_b   1.000
_cell.length_c   1.000
_cell.angle_alpha   90.00
_cell.angle_beta   90.00
_cell.angle_gamma   90.00
#
_symmetry.space_group_name_H-M   'P 1'
#
loop_
_entity.id
_entity.type
_entity.pdbx_description
1 polymer ?
#
loop_
_entity_poly.entity_id
_entity_poly.type
_entity_poly.pdbx_seq_one_letter_code
_entity_poly.pdbx_strand_id
1 'polypeptide(L)'
;MSKKYRTITVIAVIEFFALGIFGNYFSYQEAPLLAAGYSASQSPPSAGSTATSQPSTTQGTVANSTSYTLEQAMSDNAQLSTIAFSGLAFITGSSGADTFMPPGKVADFFGFQYMRDVDTAGYGHNTTFLSRVANNVLYILNDEQKAKLVALAKEQAPLYVNFAYNRFPLMNVFRRSLSGDIPTGSTGLNIQAVSTYTAGLYKTDADLSYNRAVVVGQIITSFTDEQKAYLAKMQFNNYLSWPDVAENDTLKRGLTNDEYVAVMTYASELFSWYKGGLDADVYFCPERHGTYFGGFYMKDYPAMNNPDYFISTAITGDSGQEFLKVLTTEQRALVTGIIAEQRSALTEIAQIRTTISTELRKAITGGTVDKTLVYSLIGRYGELDGQMSALYASRFSAVNKTLTESQRAALIKLRNLDVVPQGAYKFSTPVAMPVIPNTDFLFGVGSLPQNAGQLTAPVSFGTTTNPVPTATASAPKPTATASAPKPTATASAPKPTATASAPKPTATASAPKPTATA
;
A
#
# COMPACT_ATOMS: atom_id res chain seq x y z
N MET A 1 15.09 46.07 -9.58
CA MET A 1 13.71 45.89 -10.07
C MET A 1 13.00 44.88 -9.20
N SER A 2 11.85 45.24 -8.59
CA SER A 2 11.03 44.31 -7.82
C SER A 2 9.97 43.67 -8.72
N LYS A 3 9.90 42.33 -8.75
CA LYS A 3 8.70 41.61 -9.20
C LYS A 3 7.98 41.10 -7.96
N LYS A 4 6.85 41.74 -7.63
CA LYS A 4 5.91 41.26 -6.61
C LYS A 4 5.26 39.97 -7.10
N TYR A 5 5.48 38.87 -6.40
CA TYR A 5 4.57 37.71 -6.49
C TYR A 5 3.39 37.97 -5.56
N ARG A 6 2.16 37.86 -6.10
CA ARG A 6 0.93 37.87 -5.31
C ARG A 6 0.74 36.46 -4.76
N THR A 7 0.79 36.31 -3.43
CA THR A 7 0.30 35.10 -2.76
C THR A 7 -1.22 35.03 -2.95
N ILE A 8 -1.72 33.98 -3.58
CA ILE A 8 -3.15 33.65 -3.60
C ILE A 8 -3.35 32.55 -2.56
N THR A 9 -3.96 32.90 -1.44
CA THR A 9 -4.47 31.94 -0.47
C THR A 9 -5.77 31.36 -1.01
N VAL A 10 -5.79 30.09 -1.42
CA VAL A 10 -7.03 29.39 -1.76
C VAL A 10 -7.53 28.69 -0.50
N ILE A 11 -8.69 29.13 -0.02
CA ILE A 11 -9.45 28.48 1.04
C ILE A 11 -10.17 27.29 0.41
N ALA A 12 -10.06 26.10 1.01
CA ALA A 12 -10.86 24.96 0.60
C ALA A 12 -12.31 25.18 1.05
N VAL A 13 -13.17 25.56 0.12
CA VAL A 13 -14.63 25.64 0.32
C VAL A 13 -15.25 24.33 -0.15
N ILE A 14 -16.00 23.69 0.75
CA ILE A 14 -16.90 22.58 0.42
C ILE A 14 -18.23 23.20 -0.01
N GLU A 15 -18.71 22.91 -1.22
CA GLU A 15 -20.11 23.16 -1.56
C GLU A 15 -20.66 22.26 -2.68
N PHE A 16 -21.96 21.96 -2.59
CA PHE A 16 -22.76 21.15 -3.52
C PHE A 16 -23.20 21.96 -4.76
N PHE A 17 -23.54 21.29 -5.86
CA PHE A 17 -24.76 21.63 -6.65
C PHE A 17 -25.22 20.47 -7.56
N ALA A 18 -26.50 20.50 -7.93
CA ALA A 18 -27.16 19.56 -8.85
C ALA A 18 -27.98 20.30 -9.93
N LEU A 19 -28.43 19.58 -10.97
CA LEU A 19 -29.13 20.02 -12.21
C LEU A 19 -28.24 20.76 -13.24
N GLY A 20 -28.30 20.54 -14.56
CA GLY A 20 -29.01 19.54 -15.38
C GLY A 20 -28.98 19.88 -16.91
N ILE A 21 -29.52 18.98 -17.75
CA ILE A 21 -30.06 19.20 -19.14
C ILE A 21 -29.17 19.00 -20.42
N PHE A 22 -29.45 17.88 -21.13
CA PHE A 22 -29.58 17.61 -22.60
C PHE A 22 -28.42 17.52 -23.65
N GLY A 23 -28.56 16.49 -24.54
CA GLY A 23 -27.99 16.42 -25.92
C GLY A 23 -27.08 15.20 -26.24
N ASN A 24 -27.51 13.95 -26.51
CA ASN A 24 -28.46 13.32 -27.47
C ASN A 24 -27.79 12.74 -28.76
N TYR A 25 -28.25 11.54 -29.21
CA TYR A 25 -27.83 10.69 -30.37
C TYR A 25 -26.42 10.03 -30.34
N PHE A 26 -26.28 8.70 -30.46
CA PHE A 26 -26.63 7.90 -31.65
C PHE A 26 -27.17 6.49 -31.34
N SER A 27 -27.95 5.94 -32.28
CA SER A 27 -28.63 4.64 -32.22
C SER A 27 -28.00 3.59 -33.15
N TYR A 28 -28.05 2.31 -32.77
CA TYR A 28 -28.13 1.20 -33.74
C TYR A 28 -29.10 0.12 -33.25
N GLN A 29 -29.95 -0.36 -34.17
CA GLN A 29 -30.94 -1.41 -33.94
C GLN A 29 -30.45 -2.80 -34.40
N GLU A 30 -31.21 -3.80 -33.98
CA GLU A 30 -31.02 -5.25 -34.10
C GLU A 30 -31.05 -5.82 -35.52
N ALA A 31 -30.66 -7.09 -35.68
CA ALA A 31 -31.50 -8.16 -36.27
C ALA A 31 -30.86 -9.57 -36.05
N PRO A 32 -31.59 -10.70 -36.20
CA PRO A 32 -31.39 -11.91 -35.38
C PRO A 32 -31.14 -13.21 -36.19
N LEU A 33 -31.18 -14.38 -35.53
CA LEU A 33 -31.81 -15.69 -35.94
C LEU A 33 -31.36 -16.83 -34.98
N LEU A 34 -32.27 -17.34 -34.12
CA LEU A 34 -32.89 -18.69 -34.16
C LEU A 34 -31.94 -19.91 -34.19
N ALA A 35 -31.77 -20.65 -33.08
CA ALA A 35 -32.52 -21.89 -32.67
C ALA A 35 -32.04 -23.18 -33.40
N ALA A 36 -31.84 -24.37 -32.81
CA ALA A 36 -31.94 -24.93 -31.43
C ALA A 36 -30.89 -26.09 -31.30
N GLY A 37 -30.79 -26.98 -30.28
CA GLY A 37 -31.57 -27.29 -29.07
C GLY A 37 -31.08 -28.59 -28.36
N TYR A 38 -31.88 -29.12 -27.41
CA TYR A 38 -31.79 -30.45 -26.76
C TYR A 38 -30.52 -30.94 -26.01
N SER A 39 -30.54 -30.71 -24.68
CA SER A 39 -30.57 -31.71 -23.57
C SER A 39 -29.66 -32.97 -23.49
N ALA A 40 -29.15 -33.17 -22.25
CA ALA A 40 -28.96 -34.44 -21.52
C ALA A 40 -27.70 -35.34 -21.70
N SER A 41 -26.74 -35.12 -20.78
CA SER A 41 -26.19 -36.10 -19.80
C SER A 41 -25.45 -37.40 -20.19
N GLN A 42 -24.47 -37.73 -19.30
CA GLN A 42 -23.80 -39.02 -19.05
C GLN A 42 -22.43 -39.28 -19.73
N SER A 43 -21.54 -39.90 -18.94
CA SER A 43 -20.18 -40.38 -19.25
C SER A 43 -20.07 -41.84 -18.77
N PRO A 44 -18.94 -42.58 -18.92
CA PRO A 44 -17.78 -42.47 -19.83
C PRO A 44 -17.83 -43.71 -20.79
N PRO A 45 -16.82 -44.59 -21.05
CA PRO A 45 -15.35 -44.52 -20.98
C PRO A 45 -14.58 -45.12 -22.21
N SER A 46 -13.25 -45.23 -22.05
CA SER A 46 -12.35 -46.27 -22.61
C SER A 46 -11.68 -46.11 -23.99
N ALA A 47 -10.41 -45.67 -23.92
CA ALA A 47 -9.21 -46.23 -24.56
C ALA A 47 -9.05 -46.26 -26.11
N GLY A 48 -7.89 -45.77 -26.60
CA GLY A 48 -7.37 -46.14 -27.92
C GLY A 48 -6.26 -45.25 -28.53
N SER A 49 -5.01 -45.69 -28.40
CA SER A 49 -3.87 -45.44 -29.33
C SER A 49 -3.46 -44.01 -29.76
N THR A 50 -2.34 -43.57 -29.19
CA THR A 50 -1.08 -43.11 -29.85
C THR A 50 -1.08 -42.31 -31.18
N ALA A 51 -0.29 -41.24 -31.18
CA ALA A 51 -0.09 -40.28 -32.27
C ALA A 51 1.21 -40.49 -33.08
N THR A 52 1.28 -39.86 -34.25
CA THR A 52 2.53 -39.48 -34.93
C THR A 52 2.41 -38.12 -35.64
N SER A 53 3.27 -37.17 -35.24
CA SER A 53 3.93 -36.05 -35.98
C SER A 53 3.63 -35.86 -37.49
N GLN A 54 3.64 -34.67 -38.11
CA GLN A 54 3.99 -33.26 -37.76
C GLN A 54 3.61 -32.36 -38.99
N PRO A 55 3.99 -31.06 -39.11
CA PRO A 55 3.94 -29.94 -38.17
C PRO A 55 3.18 -28.72 -38.77
N SER A 56 2.75 -27.75 -37.96
CA SER A 56 2.46 -26.40 -38.46
C SER A 56 2.84 -25.32 -37.45
N THR A 57 3.49 -24.28 -37.98
CA THR A 57 4.23 -23.21 -37.29
C THR A 57 3.41 -22.39 -36.31
N THR A 58 3.78 -22.44 -35.03
CA THR A 58 3.24 -21.53 -33.99
C THR A 58 3.92 -20.17 -34.06
N GLN A 59 3.19 -19.11 -34.42
CA GLN A 59 3.58 -17.75 -34.03
C GLN A 59 3.23 -17.57 -32.54
N GLY A 60 4.25 -17.35 -31.72
CA GLY A 60 4.09 -17.31 -30.26
C GLY A 60 3.44 -16.02 -29.76
N THR A 61 2.19 -16.10 -29.32
CA THR A 61 1.63 -15.17 -28.33
C THR A 61 2.01 -15.65 -26.94
N VAL A 62 3.17 -15.20 -26.45
CA VAL A 62 3.52 -15.37 -25.03
C VAL A 62 2.73 -14.35 -24.21
N ALA A 63 1.47 -14.68 -23.93
CA ALA A 63 0.73 -14.02 -22.89
C ALA A 63 1.32 -14.47 -21.54
N ASN A 64 2.22 -13.66 -20.98
CA ASN A 64 2.63 -13.81 -19.58
C ASN A 64 1.45 -13.44 -18.67
N SER A 65 0.50 -14.36 -18.51
CA SER A 65 -0.45 -14.31 -17.40
C SER A 65 0.33 -14.56 -16.12
N THR A 66 0.79 -13.50 -15.48
CA THR A 66 1.42 -13.56 -14.16
C THR A 66 0.38 -14.07 -13.17
N SER A 67 0.40 -15.37 -12.88
CA SER A 67 -0.50 -15.97 -11.91
C SER A 67 -0.11 -15.46 -10.52
N TYR A 68 -0.95 -14.61 -9.94
CA TYR A 68 -0.83 -14.27 -8.53
C TYR A 68 -1.11 -15.53 -7.72
N THR A 69 -0.05 -16.11 -7.13
CA THR A 69 -0.13 -17.26 -6.23
C THR A 69 0.81 -17.04 -5.05
N LEU A 70 0.63 -17.82 -3.99
CA LEU A 70 1.48 -17.77 -2.81
C LEU A 70 2.93 -18.16 -3.15
N GLU A 71 3.12 -19.17 -4.00
CA GLU A 71 4.42 -19.64 -4.47
C GLU A 71 5.14 -18.56 -5.30
N GLN A 72 4.40 -17.85 -6.17
CA GLN A 72 4.93 -16.73 -6.94
C GLN A 72 5.36 -15.59 -6.00
N ALA A 73 4.53 -15.25 -5.01
CA ALA A 73 4.81 -14.17 -4.08
C ALA A 73 6.01 -14.49 -3.14
N MET A 74 6.19 -15.76 -2.80
CA MET A 74 7.32 -16.26 -1.99
C MET A 74 8.58 -16.55 -2.80
N SER A 75 8.52 -16.49 -4.13
CA SER A 75 9.68 -16.80 -4.99
C SER A 75 10.86 -15.87 -4.73
N ASP A 76 12.08 -16.41 -4.84
CA ASP A 76 13.34 -15.68 -4.62
C ASP A 76 13.38 -14.34 -5.38
N ASN A 77 12.86 -14.29 -6.62
CA ASN A 77 12.84 -13.07 -7.44
C ASN A 77 11.82 -12.02 -6.96
N ALA A 78 10.61 -12.45 -6.58
CA ALA A 78 9.58 -11.55 -6.06
C ALA A 78 9.99 -10.93 -4.72
N GLN A 79 10.55 -11.76 -3.85
CA GLN A 79 11.11 -11.35 -2.57
C GLN A 79 12.33 -10.43 -2.74
N LEU A 80 13.30 -10.79 -3.59
CA LEU A 80 14.49 -9.97 -3.82
C LEU A 80 14.15 -8.58 -4.35
N SER A 81 13.26 -8.49 -5.34
CA SER A 81 12.86 -7.20 -5.92
C SER A 81 12.21 -6.30 -4.86
N THR A 82 11.35 -6.86 -4.02
CA THR A 82 10.66 -6.17 -2.93
C THR A 82 11.60 -5.70 -1.81
N ILE A 83 12.53 -6.55 -1.41
CA ILE A 83 13.51 -6.23 -0.36
C ILE A 83 14.50 -5.18 -0.88
N ALA A 84 14.92 -5.29 -2.15
CA ALA A 84 15.74 -4.29 -2.81
C ALA A 84 15.02 -2.93 -2.93
N PHE A 85 13.73 -2.92 -3.29
CA PHE A 85 12.88 -1.72 -3.31
C PHE A 85 12.78 -1.06 -1.93
N SER A 86 12.62 -1.87 -0.89
CA SER A 86 12.59 -1.40 0.50
C SER A 86 13.95 -0.84 0.95
N GLY A 87 15.06 -1.46 0.52
CA GLY A 87 16.42 -0.95 0.74
C GLY A 87 16.64 0.41 0.09
N LEU A 88 16.23 0.59 -1.17
CA LEU A 88 16.23 1.88 -1.87
C LEU A 88 15.42 2.92 -1.08
N ALA A 89 14.16 2.60 -0.75
CA ALA A 89 13.25 3.51 -0.07
C ALA A 89 13.78 3.94 1.30
N PHE A 90 14.40 3.03 2.05
CA PHE A 90 14.96 3.27 3.37
C PHE A 90 16.22 4.13 3.31
N ILE A 91 17.22 3.73 2.52
CA ILE A 91 18.51 4.42 2.40
C ILE A 91 18.34 5.86 1.89
N THR A 92 17.35 6.10 1.01
CA THR A 92 17.09 7.42 0.41
C THR A 92 15.98 8.22 1.10
N GLY A 93 15.21 7.60 2.01
CA GLY A 93 14.06 8.20 2.66
C GLY A 93 14.36 8.84 4.02
N SER A 94 13.30 9.24 4.71
CA SER A 94 13.34 9.81 6.07
C SER A 94 12.54 8.97 7.06
N SER A 95 12.74 9.20 8.36
CA SER A 95 11.94 8.60 9.44
C SER A 95 10.44 8.85 9.28
N GLY A 96 10.05 10.03 8.77
CA GLY A 96 8.66 10.33 8.43
C GLY A 96 8.10 9.46 7.31
N ALA A 97 8.91 9.16 6.28
CA ALA A 97 8.48 8.30 5.17
C ALA A 97 8.28 6.84 5.62
N ASP A 98 9.10 6.33 6.54
CA ASP A 98 8.97 4.97 7.07
C ASP A 98 7.63 4.72 7.78
N THR A 99 7.09 5.77 8.42
CA THR A 99 5.86 5.68 9.21
C THR A 99 4.61 5.44 8.38
N PHE A 100 4.63 5.83 7.10
CA PHE A 100 3.51 5.65 6.20
C PHE A 100 3.19 4.17 5.96
N MET A 101 1.93 3.82 6.10
CA MET A 101 1.42 2.50 5.78
C MET A 101 -0.05 2.63 5.34
N PRO A 102 -0.47 2.09 4.18
CA PRO A 102 -1.85 2.16 3.75
C PRO A 102 -2.82 1.54 4.78
N PRO A 103 -4.06 2.04 4.89
CA PRO A 103 -5.15 1.34 5.58
C PRO A 103 -5.37 -0.08 5.01
N GLY A 104 -5.97 -0.98 5.80
CA GLY A 104 -6.18 -2.37 5.40
C GLY A 104 -4.92 -3.25 5.41
N LYS A 105 -3.77 -2.76 5.88
CA LYS A 105 -2.54 -3.55 6.02
C LYS A 105 -2.40 -4.31 7.34
N VAL A 106 -3.43 -4.32 8.20
CA VAL A 106 -3.42 -5.01 9.51
C VAL A 106 -4.64 -5.93 9.59
N ALA A 107 -4.46 -7.13 10.14
CA ALA A 107 -5.45 -8.22 10.13
C ALA A 107 -5.88 -8.63 8.70
N ASP A 108 -4.90 -8.90 7.84
CA ASP A 108 -5.07 -9.22 6.41
C ASP A 108 -5.24 -10.73 6.20
N PHE A 109 -6.42 -11.26 6.51
CA PHE A 109 -6.80 -12.69 6.40
C PHE A 109 -8.16 -12.90 5.69
N PHE A 110 -8.58 -11.91 4.90
CA PHE A 110 -9.95 -11.79 4.38
C PHE A 110 -10.02 -11.67 2.85
N GLY A 111 -8.96 -12.07 2.14
CA GLY A 111 -8.94 -12.18 0.68
C GLY A 111 -8.85 -10.88 -0.10
N PHE A 112 -8.90 -9.70 0.55
CA PHE A 112 -8.97 -8.41 -0.14
C PHE A 112 -7.70 -8.10 -0.95
N GLN A 113 -6.51 -8.41 -0.42
CA GLN A 113 -5.25 -8.24 -1.15
C GLN A 113 -5.22 -9.08 -2.44
N TYR A 114 -5.70 -10.34 -2.38
CA TYR A 114 -5.78 -11.20 -3.55
C TYR A 114 -6.80 -10.68 -4.57
N MET A 115 -8.03 -10.40 -4.11
CA MET A 115 -9.13 -9.87 -4.93
C MET A 115 -8.70 -8.64 -5.73
N ARG A 116 -7.91 -7.77 -5.11
CA ARG A 116 -7.34 -6.58 -5.73
C ARG A 116 -6.31 -6.91 -6.81
N ASP A 117 -5.35 -7.77 -6.52
CA ASP A 117 -4.24 -8.04 -7.44
C ASP A 117 -4.72 -8.84 -8.67
N VAL A 118 -5.74 -9.70 -8.53
CA VAL A 118 -6.34 -10.48 -9.64
C VAL A 118 -7.45 -9.76 -10.43
N ASP A 119 -7.70 -8.46 -10.18
CA ASP A 119 -8.79 -7.73 -10.85
C ASP A 119 -8.58 -7.63 -12.38
N THR A 120 -9.44 -8.33 -13.12
CA THR A 120 -9.43 -8.40 -14.59
C THR A 120 -9.80 -7.10 -15.28
N ALA A 121 -10.41 -6.16 -14.56
CA ALA A 121 -10.72 -4.82 -15.07
C ALA A 121 -9.53 -3.85 -14.98
N GLY A 122 -8.45 -4.19 -14.26
CA GLY A 122 -7.27 -3.35 -14.08
C GLY A 122 -7.44 -2.19 -13.07
N TYR A 123 -8.56 -2.13 -12.35
CA TYR A 123 -8.84 -1.12 -11.33
C TYR A 123 -8.33 -1.50 -9.94
N GLY A 124 -7.82 -2.73 -9.75
CA GLY A 124 -7.24 -3.16 -8.47
C GLY A 124 -6.34 -2.12 -7.80
N HIS A 125 -5.40 -1.55 -8.55
CA HIS A 125 -4.43 -0.56 -8.03
C HIS A 125 -4.87 0.91 -8.23
N ASN A 126 -6.17 1.15 -8.44
CA ASN A 126 -6.80 2.47 -8.43
C ASN A 126 -7.44 2.77 -7.06
N THR A 127 -7.47 4.04 -6.68
CA THR A 127 -7.97 4.50 -5.38
C THR A 127 -9.45 4.22 -5.12
N THR A 128 -10.28 4.05 -6.16
CA THR A 128 -11.73 3.81 -6.02
C THR A 128 -12.10 2.35 -5.75
N PHE A 129 -11.17 1.41 -5.92
CA PHE A 129 -11.44 -0.04 -5.85
C PHE A 129 -12.10 -0.44 -4.53
N LEU A 130 -11.50 -0.04 -3.40
CA LEU A 130 -12.01 -0.29 -2.05
C LEU A 130 -13.38 0.36 -1.86
N SER A 131 -13.52 1.63 -2.22
CA SER A 131 -14.76 2.40 -2.02
C SER A 131 -15.93 1.80 -2.81
N ARG A 132 -15.72 1.34 -4.05
CA ARG A 132 -16.79 0.76 -4.88
C ARG A 132 -17.34 -0.53 -4.28
N VAL A 133 -16.48 -1.44 -3.82
CA VAL A 133 -16.94 -2.68 -3.18
C VAL A 133 -17.57 -2.40 -1.81
N ALA A 134 -16.96 -1.53 -0.99
CA ALA A 134 -17.48 -1.17 0.33
C ALA A 134 -18.86 -0.49 0.25
N ASN A 135 -19.06 0.47 -0.67
CA ASN A 135 -20.35 1.13 -0.87
C ASN A 135 -21.44 0.14 -1.28
N ASN A 136 -21.13 -0.82 -2.16
CA ASN A 136 -22.07 -1.88 -2.55
C ASN A 136 -22.51 -2.74 -1.37
N VAL A 137 -21.58 -3.13 -0.49
CA VAL A 137 -21.90 -3.86 0.74
C VAL A 137 -22.74 -2.99 1.67
N LEU A 138 -22.32 -1.77 1.99
CA LEU A 138 -23.04 -0.87 2.89
C LEU A 138 -24.43 -0.47 2.38
N TYR A 139 -24.65 -0.47 1.07
CA TYR A 139 -25.95 -0.25 0.44
C TYR A 139 -26.91 -1.43 0.68
N ILE A 140 -26.44 -2.67 0.54
CA ILE A 140 -27.30 -3.86 0.63
C ILE A 140 -27.46 -4.38 2.07
N LEU A 141 -26.60 -3.99 3.02
CA LEU A 141 -26.75 -4.33 4.43
C LEU A 141 -27.94 -3.60 5.10
N ASN A 142 -28.69 -4.33 5.91
CA ASN A 142 -29.74 -3.77 6.75
C ASN A 142 -29.15 -2.99 7.96
N ASP A 143 -30.00 -2.27 8.69
CA ASP A 143 -29.53 -1.38 9.76
C ASP A 143 -28.88 -2.12 10.94
N GLU A 144 -29.32 -3.33 11.26
CA GLU A 144 -28.69 -4.17 12.29
C GLU A 144 -27.28 -4.62 11.88
N GLN A 145 -27.12 -5.07 10.63
CA GLN A 145 -25.83 -5.48 10.07
C GLN A 145 -24.85 -4.29 9.97
N LYS A 146 -25.33 -3.11 9.56
CA LYS A 146 -24.52 -1.88 9.57
C LYS A 146 -24.15 -1.46 10.99
N ALA A 147 -25.08 -1.57 11.95
CA ALA A 147 -24.81 -1.29 13.36
C ALA A 147 -23.72 -2.20 13.94
N LYS A 148 -23.66 -3.48 13.54
CA LYS A 148 -22.56 -4.40 13.90
C LYS A 148 -21.20 -3.92 13.39
N LEU A 149 -21.09 -3.50 12.12
CA LEU A 149 -19.84 -2.95 11.57
C LEU A 149 -19.43 -1.65 12.29
N VAL A 150 -20.40 -0.78 12.60
CA VAL A 150 -20.16 0.47 13.35
C VAL A 150 -19.69 0.19 14.77
N ALA A 151 -20.29 -0.77 15.48
CA ALA A 151 -19.88 -1.15 16.82
C ALA A 151 -18.43 -1.68 16.84
N LEU A 152 -18.10 -2.57 15.89
CA LEU A 152 -16.72 -3.07 15.72
C LEU A 152 -15.74 -1.94 15.38
N ALA A 153 -16.14 -0.97 14.56
CA ALA A 153 -15.28 0.17 14.21
C ALA A 153 -14.94 1.05 15.42
N LYS A 154 -15.92 1.28 16.30
CA LYS A 154 -15.74 2.02 17.55
C LYS A 154 -14.82 1.31 18.54
N GLU A 155 -14.91 -0.03 18.59
CA GLU A 155 -14.02 -0.87 19.40
C GLU A 155 -12.58 -0.88 18.86
N GLN A 156 -12.42 -1.03 17.55
CA GLN A 156 -11.11 -1.24 16.92
C GLN A 156 -10.37 0.06 16.54
N ALA A 157 -11.03 1.21 16.37
CA ALA A 157 -10.36 2.47 16.02
C ALA A 157 -9.23 2.84 17.01
N PRO A 158 -9.41 2.78 18.34
CA PRO A 158 -8.31 2.96 19.30
C PRO A 158 -7.18 1.92 19.17
N LEU A 159 -7.50 0.68 18.80
CA LEU A 159 -6.52 -0.39 18.57
C LEU A 159 -5.65 -0.09 17.36
N TYR A 160 -6.22 0.38 16.25
CA TYR A 160 -5.48 0.85 15.08
C TYR A 160 -4.53 2.02 15.43
N VAL A 161 -5.01 3.02 16.19
CA VAL A 161 -4.16 4.13 16.68
C VAL A 161 -2.97 3.58 17.49
N ASN A 162 -3.23 2.64 18.41
CA ASN A 162 -2.18 2.08 19.25
C ASN A 162 -1.18 1.22 18.46
N PHE A 163 -1.65 0.42 17.49
CA PHE A 163 -0.79 -0.33 16.58
C PHE A 163 0.12 0.59 15.75
N ALA A 164 -0.45 1.65 15.17
CA ALA A 164 0.31 2.64 14.40
C ALA A 164 1.42 3.29 15.24
N TYR A 165 1.13 3.66 16.49
CA TYR A 165 2.13 4.20 17.42
C TYR A 165 3.21 3.17 17.78
N ASN A 166 2.84 1.92 18.05
CA ASN A 166 3.81 0.89 18.47
C ASN A 166 4.80 0.48 17.37
N ARG A 167 4.55 0.82 16.10
CA ARG A 167 5.55 0.72 15.03
C ARG A 167 6.71 1.73 15.18
N PHE A 168 6.52 2.88 15.86
CA PHE A 168 7.52 3.95 15.91
C PHE A 168 8.84 3.54 16.58
N PRO A 169 8.86 2.80 17.70
CA PRO A 169 10.10 2.25 18.27
C PRO A 169 10.90 1.36 17.31
N LEU A 170 10.22 0.54 16.47
CA LEU A 170 10.87 -0.29 15.45
C LEU A 170 11.51 0.57 14.36
N MET A 171 10.76 1.51 13.79
CA MET A 171 11.26 2.41 12.74
C MET A 171 12.39 3.31 13.26
N ASN A 172 12.31 3.76 14.51
CA ASN A 172 13.36 4.49 15.19
C ASN A 172 14.64 3.66 15.34
N VAL A 173 14.58 2.44 15.88
CA VAL A 173 15.79 1.61 16.06
C VAL A 173 16.42 1.24 14.71
N PHE A 174 15.62 0.99 13.68
CA PHE A 174 16.14 0.73 12.34
C PHE A 174 16.85 1.98 11.77
N ARG A 175 16.27 3.19 11.90
CA ARG A 175 16.94 4.44 11.48
C ARG A 175 18.23 4.72 12.25
N ARG A 176 18.24 4.46 13.56
CA ARG A 176 19.45 4.54 14.41
C ARG A 176 20.54 3.58 13.93
N SER A 177 20.17 2.35 13.55
CA SER A 177 21.10 1.37 12.95
C SER A 177 21.68 1.86 11.62
N LEU A 178 20.83 2.47 10.77
CA LEU A 178 21.19 3.03 9.47
C LEU A 178 22.19 4.20 9.59
N SER A 179 22.00 5.08 10.58
CA SER A 179 22.88 6.23 10.85
C SER A 179 24.11 5.88 11.69
N GLY A 180 24.15 4.70 12.32
CA GLY A 180 25.19 4.31 13.26
C GLY A 180 25.04 4.87 14.68
N ASP A 181 23.86 5.42 15.02
CA ASP A 181 23.51 5.91 16.37
C ASP A 181 23.14 4.74 17.30
N ILE A 182 24.13 3.89 17.59
CA ILE A 182 23.96 2.72 18.47
C ILE A 182 24.44 3.03 19.90
N PRO A 183 23.73 2.56 20.94
CA PRO A 183 24.10 2.83 22.32
C PRO A 183 25.40 2.13 22.72
N THR A 184 26.16 2.75 23.64
CA THR A 184 27.40 2.18 24.18
C THR A 184 27.16 0.79 24.78
N GLY A 185 28.01 -0.18 24.41
CA GLY A 185 27.87 -1.58 24.82
C GLY A 185 27.03 -2.44 23.88
N SER A 186 26.35 -1.86 22.88
CA SER A 186 25.69 -2.63 21.82
C SER A 186 26.68 -3.13 20.75
N THR A 187 26.37 -4.30 20.19
CA THR A 187 27.03 -4.85 18.98
C THR A 187 26.22 -4.62 17.69
N GLY A 188 25.03 -4.03 17.78
CA GLY A 188 24.08 -3.88 16.68
C GLY A 188 22.64 -4.19 17.11
N LEU A 189 21.72 -4.29 16.14
CA LEU A 189 20.33 -4.65 16.39
C LEU A 189 20.24 -6.03 17.06
N ASN A 190 19.54 -6.11 18.19
CA ASN A 190 19.26 -7.37 18.85
C ASN A 190 18.01 -7.99 18.22
N ILE A 191 18.22 -8.96 17.33
CA ILE A 191 17.15 -9.62 16.57
C ILE A 191 16.08 -10.20 17.52
N GLN A 192 16.48 -10.84 18.63
CA GLN A 192 15.51 -11.41 19.58
C GLN A 192 14.65 -10.33 20.25
N ALA A 193 15.24 -9.19 20.64
CA ALA A 193 14.49 -8.08 21.22
C ALA A 193 13.49 -7.47 20.22
N VAL A 194 13.87 -7.34 18.94
CA VAL A 194 13.00 -6.88 17.86
C VAL A 194 11.86 -7.88 17.59
N SER A 195 12.18 -9.18 17.49
CA SER A 195 11.20 -10.26 17.34
C SER A 195 10.20 -10.29 18.49
N THR A 196 10.66 -10.26 19.75
CA THR A 196 9.78 -10.26 20.93
C THR A 196 8.91 -9.00 20.98
N TYR A 197 9.44 -7.82 20.63
CA TYR A 197 8.66 -6.59 20.55
C TYR A 197 7.58 -6.66 19.45
N THR A 198 7.91 -7.21 18.29
CA THR A 198 6.99 -7.34 17.15
C THR A 198 5.91 -8.41 17.40
N ALA A 199 6.24 -9.52 18.05
CA ALA A 199 5.26 -10.47 18.59
C ALA A 199 4.29 -9.81 19.58
N GLY A 200 4.79 -8.87 20.40
CA GLY A 200 3.97 -8.02 21.25
C GLY A 200 3.01 -7.12 20.48
N LEU A 201 3.49 -6.45 19.42
CA LEU A 201 2.70 -5.59 18.52
C LEU A 201 1.56 -6.38 17.85
N TYR A 202 1.85 -7.60 17.41
CA TYR A 202 0.90 -8.48 16.72
C TYR A 202 -0.23 -9.02 17.61
N LYS A 203 -0.17 -8.86 18.94
CA LYS A 203 -1.34 -9.12 19.80
C LYS A 203 -2.55 -8.26 19.38
N THR A 204 -2.31 -7.00 19.01
CA THR A 204 -3.36 -6.13 18.48
C THR A 204 -3.84 -6.57 17.10
N ASP A 205 -2.98 -7.12 16.24
CA ASP A 205 -3.41 -7.74 14.97
C ASP A 205 -4.33 -8.96 15.23
N ALA A 206 -4.09 -9.72 16.31
CA ALA A 206 -4.94 -10.83 16.73
C ALA A 206 -6.31 -10.38 17.27
N ASP A 207 -6.35 -9.31 18.08
CA ASP A 207 -7.60 -8.66 18.48
C ASP A 207 -8.42 -8.21 17.26
N LEU A 208 -7.76 -7.50 16.33
CA LEU A 208 -8.35 -6.99 15.11
C LEU A 208 -8.90 -8.13 14.22
N SER A 209 -8.09 -9.15 13.96
CA SER A 209 -8.42 -10.31 13.11
C SER A 209 -9.58 -11.13 13.67
N TYR A 210 -9.51 -11.52 14.94
CA TYR A 210 -10.50 -12.41 15.54
C TYR A 210 -11.85 -11.71 15.71
N ASN A 211 -11.89 -10.50 16.26
CA ASN A 211 -13.16 -9.79 16.46
C ASN A 211 -13.82 -9.44 15.10
N ARG A 212 -13.02 -9.13 14.07
CA ARG A 212 -13.54 -8.93 12.70
C ARG A 212 -14.15 -10.22 12.13
N ALA A 213 -13.44 -11.34 12.19
CA ALA A 213 -13.96 -12.62 11.70
C ALA A 213 -15.28 -13.02 12.38
N VAL A 214 -15.38 -12.85 13.70
CA VAL A 214 -16.60 -13.13 14.47
C VAL A 214 -17.76 -12.22 14.04
N VAL A 215 -17.56 -10.91 13.99
CA VAL A 215 -18.64 -9.96 13.64
C VAL A 215 -19.05 -10.07 12.17
N VAL A 216 -18.09 -10.17 11.25
CA VAL A 216 -18.36 -10.31 9.81
C VAL A 216 -19.01 -11.67 9.52
N GLY A 217 -18.58 -12.75 10.18
CA GLY A 217 -19.22 -14.07 10.06
C GLY A 217 -20.68 -14.05 10.53
N GLN A 218 -20.99 -13.37 11.62
CA GLN A 218 -22.38 -13.14 12.06
C GLN A 218 -23.22 -12.32 11.06
N ILE A 219 -22.60 -11.41 10.30
CA ILE A 219 -23.30 -10.66 9.25
C ILE A 219 -23.57 -11.57 8.06
N ILE A 220 -22.56 -12.31 7.58
CA ILE A 220 -22.66 -13.23 6.44
C ILE A 220 -23.70 -14.33 6.68
N THR A 221 -23.70 -14.93 7.87
CA THR A 221 -24.70 -15.95 8.27
C THR A 221 -26.12 -15.40 8.38
N SER A 222 -26.29 -14.08 8.52
CA SER A 222 -27.60 -13.40 8.57
C SER A 222 -28.13 -12.94 7.20
N PHE A 223 -27.42 -13.19 6.10
CA PHE A 223 -27.82 -12.68 4.79
C PHE A 223 -29.18 -13.21 4.32
N THR A 224 -30.06 -12.30 3.93
CA THR A 224 -31.31 -12.63 3.22
C THR A 224 -31.01 -13.06 1.78
N ASP A 225 -31.96 -13.70 1.12
CA ASP A 225 -31.78 -14.16 -0.26
C ASP A 225 -31.69 -12.99 -1.26
N GLU A 226 -32.30 -11.84 -0.95
CA GLU A 226 -32.12 -10.60 -1.70
C GLU A 226 -30.66 -10.10 -1.62
N GLN A 227 -30.07 -10.12 -0.42
CA GLN A 227 -28.68 -9.70 -0.21
C GLN A 227 -27.71 -10.63 -0.95
N LYS A 228 -27.93 -11.95 -0.87
CA LYS A 228 -27.17 -12.95 -1.65
C LYS A 228 -27.34 -12.72 -3.16
N ALA A 229 -28.55 -12.48 -3.64
CA ALA A 229 -28.83 -12.24 -5.06
C ALA A 229 -28.23 -10.93 -5.60
N TYR A 230 -28.11 -9.89 -4.76
CA TYR A 230 -27.39 -8.67 -5.10
C TYR A 230 -25.88 -8.94 -5.21
N LEU A 231 -25.27 -9.50 -4.17
CA LEU A 231 -23.83 -9.81 -4.11
C LEU A 231 -23.42 -10.90 -5.11
N ALA A 232 -24.35 -11.73 -5.59
CA ALA A 232 -24.12 -12.69 -6.66
C ALA A 232 -23.75 -12.02 -8.00
N LYS A 233 -24.33 -10.85 -8.30
CA LYS A 233 -24.09 -10.08 -9.55
C LYS A 233 -22.66 -9.53 -9.62
N MET A 234 -22.08 -9.22 -8.47
CA MET A 234 -20.69 -8.78 -8.34
C MET A 234 -19.75 -9.98 -8.50
N GLN A 235 -18.96 -10.00 -9.56
CA GLN A 235 -17.89 -10.99 -9.76
C GLN A 235 -16.74 -10.67 -8.79
N PHE A 236 -16.02 -11.70 -8.31
CA PHE A 236 -14.96 -11.51 -7.32
C PHE A 236 -13.82 -10.62 -7.84
N ASN A 237 -13.36 -10.86 -9.07
CA ASN A 237 -12.16 -10.25 -9.65
C ASN A 237 -12.46 -9.40 -10.90
N ASN A 238 -13.57 -8.65 -10.88
CA ASN A 238 -13.94 -7.75 -11.97
C ASN A 238 -14.70 -6.54 -11.42
N TYR A 239 -13.97 -5.46 -11.16
CA TYR A 239 -14.49 -4.18 -10.68
C TYR A 239 -15.66 -3.63 -11.53
N LEU A 240 -15.66 -3.85 -12.85
CA LEU A 240 -16.72 -3.35 -13.74
C LEU A 240 -18.05 -4.11 -13.59
N SER A 241 -18.05 -5.30 -12.96
CA SER A 241 -19.28 -6.01 -12.60
C SER A 241 -20.00 -5.41 -11.38
N TRP A 242 -19.34 -4.50 -10.64
CA TRP A 242 -19.88 -3.91 -9.43
C TRP A 242 -20.69 -2.66 -9.79
N PRO A 243 -21.95 -2.54 -9.34
CA PRO A 243 -22.73 -1.31 -9.50
C PRO A 243 -21.96 -0.08 -8.99
N ASP A 244 -22.15 1.07 -9.63
CA ASP A 244 -21.61 2.32 -9.12
C ASP A 244 -22.58 2.88 -8.07
N VAL A 245 -22.14 2.92 -6.82
CA VAL A 245 -22.98 3.20 -5.65
C VAL A 245 -22.38 4.36 -4.87
N ALA A 246 -23.20 5.40 -4.66
CA ALA A 246 -22.81 6.59 -3.94
C ALA A 246 -22.39 6.30 -2.49
N GLU A 247 -21.51 7.15 -1.96
CA GLU A 247 -21.06 7.07 -0.57
C GLU A 247 -22.21 7.34 0.40
N ASN A 248 -22.24 6.63 1.55
CA ASN A 248 -23.26 6.87 2.57
C ASN A 248 -22.88 8.07 3.46
N ASP A 249 -23.19 9.27 2.97
CA ASP A 249 -22.92 10.55 3.65
C ASP A 249 -23.49 10.65 5.07
N THR A 250 -24.62 9.98 5.34
CA THR A 250 -25.25 9.98 6.67
C THR A 250 -24.45 9.12 7.65
N LEU A 251 -24.01 7.93 7.22
CA LEU A 251 -23.13 7.07 8.01
C LEU A 251 -21.77 7.74 8.25
N LYS A 252 -21.19 8.32 7.20
CA LYS A 252 -19.88 9.01 7.25
C LYS A 252 -19.86 10.18 8.23
N ARG A 253 -20.89 11.04 8.20
CA ARG A 253 -21.00 12.18 9.14
C ARG A 253 -21.30 11.75 10.59
N GLY A 254 -21.74 10.52 10.82
CA GLY A 254 -22.00 9.96 12.15
C GLY A 254 -20.78 9.32 12.84
N LEU A 255 -19.61 9.34 12.19
CA LEU A 255 -18.39 8.67 12.63
C LEU A 255 -17.18 9.61 12.56
N THR A 256 -16.17 9.33 13.39
CA THR A 256 -14.82 9.89 13.20
C THR A 256 -14.16 9.29 11.94
N ASN A 257 -13.11 9.95 11.43
CA ASN A 257 -12.38 9.45 10.27
C ASN A 257 -11.82 8.03 10.48
N ASP A 258 -11.23 7.75 11.65
CA ASP A 258 -10.65 6.44 11.97
C ASP A 258 -11.74 5.34 12.02
N GLU A 259 -12.89 5.63 12.62
CA GLU A 259 -14.05 4.72 12.65
C GLU A 259 -14.64 4.51 11.24
N TYR A 260 -14.75 5.55 10.42
CA TYR A 260 -15.28 5.43 9.06
C TYR A 260 -14.35 4.63 8.14
N VAL A 261 -13.04 4.88 8.21
CA VAL A 261 -12.02 4.07 7.50
C VAL A 261 -12.10 2.61 7.94
N ALA A 262 -12.32 2.34 9.23
CA ALA A 262 -12.52 0.99 9.73
C ALA A 262 -13.80 0.33 9.15
N VAL A 263 -14.95 1.01 9.15
CA VAL A 263 -16.18 0.50 8.52
C VAL A 263 -15.98 0.19 7.03
N MET A 264 -15.35 1.09 6.27
CA MET A 264 -15.07 0.88 4.85
C MET A 264 -14.12 -0.31 4.62
N THR A 265 -13.11 -0.47 5.48
CA THR A 265 -12.22 -1.65 5.47
C THR A 265 -13.05 -2.92 5.64
N TYR A 266 -13.87 -3.02 6.71
CA TYR A 266 -14.64 -4.24 6.98
C TYR A 266 -15.68 -4.55 5.91
N ALA A 267 -16.33 -3.52 5.34
CA ALA A 267 -17.29 -3.71 4.26
C ALA A 267 -16.61 -4.27 3.00
N SER A 268 -15.41 -3.76 2.65
CA SER A 268 -14.64 -4.28 1.52
C SER A 268 -14.14 -5.71 1.74
N GLU A 269 -13.64 -6.01 2.94
CA GLU A 269 -13.13 -7.32 3.32
C GLU A 269 -14.26 -8.37 3.49
N LEU A 270 -15.44 -7.96 3.97
CA LEU A 270 -16.62 -8.82 4.05
C LEU A 270 -16.98 -9.37 2.68
N PHE A 271 -16.91 -8.56 1.62
CA PHE A 271 -17.17 -9.02 0.26
C PHE A 271 -16.11 -10.02 -0.22
N SER A 272 -14.82 -9.67 -0.08
CA SER A 272 -13.73 -10.54 -0.55
C SER A 272 -13.70 -11.86 0.23
N TRP A 273 -14.04 -11.86 1.51
CA TRP A 273 -14.08 -13.08 2.33
C TRP A 273 -15.28 -13.97 2.02
N TYR A 274 -16.46 -13.36 1.81
CA TYR A 274 -17.70 -14.05 1.43
C TYR A 274 -17.62 -14.68 0.03
N LYS A 275 -17.07 -13.95 -0.95
CA LYS A 275 -16.99 -14.38 -2.36
C LYS A 275 -15.70 -15.14 -2.68
N GLY A 276 -14.65 -14.94 -1.89
CA GLY A 276 -13.37 -15.61 -2.01
C GLY A 276 -13.32 -16.97 -1.29
N GLY A 277 -12.20 -17.64 -1.47
CA GLY A 277 -11.88 -18.92 -0.84
C GLY A 277 -10.60 -18.85 -0.01
N LEU A 278 -10.21 -19.97 0.58
CA LEU A 278 -9.03 -20.08 1.44
C LEU A 278 -7.76 -19.55 0.75
N ASP A 279 -7.55 -19.87 -0.53
CA ASP A 279 -6.36 -19.43 -1.28
C ASP A 279 -6.23 -17.89 -1.32
N ALA A 280 -7.36 -17.18 -1.42
CA ALA A 280 -7.39 -15.72 -1.37
C ALA A 280 -7.04 -15.20 0.03
N ASP A 281 -7.58 -15.82 1.07
CA ASP A 281 -7.37 -15.44 2.47
C ASP A 281 -5.91 -15.66 2.92
N VAL A 282 -5.29 -16.74 2.42
CA VAL A 282 -3.89 -17.11 2.70
C VAL A 282 -2.90 -16.28 1.89
N TYR A 283 -3.25 -15.89 0.66
CA TYR A 283 -2.39 -15.08 -0.20
C TYR A 283 -1.89 -13.80 0.49
N PHE A 284 -0.68 -13.39 0.14
CA PHE A 284 -0.14 -12.07 0.45
C PHE A 284 0.72 -11.57 -0.71
N CYS A 285 0.70 -10.26 -0.96
CA CYS A 285 1.65 -9.64 -1.90
C CYS A 285 3.08 -9.68 -1.34
N PRO A 286 4.13 -9.76 -2.17
CA PRO A 286 5.53 -9.79 -1.71
C PRO A 286 5.88 -8.72 -0.67
N GLU A 287 5.33 -7.50 -0.79
CA GLU A 287 5.59 -6.37 0.13
C GLU A 287 4.88 -6.46 1.50
N ARG A 288 4.33 -7.63 1.87
CA ARG A 288 3.58 -7.84 3.11
C ARG A 288 4.45 -7.71 4.38
N HIS A 289 5.73 -8.08 4.31
CA HIS A 289 6.65 -8.16 5.45
C HIS A 289 7.65 -7.02 5.47
N GLY A 290 8.14 -6.66 6.66
CA GLY A 290 9.14 -5.59 6.79
C GLY A 290 8.60 -4.21 6.40
N THR A 291 7.38 -3.87 6.81
CA THR A 291 6.68 -2.64 6.40
C THR A 291 7.20 -1.35 7.06
N TYR A 292 8.49 -1.30 7.42
CA TYR A 292 9.12 -0.27 8.28
C TYR A 292 10.16 0.60 7.54
N PHE A 293 10.19 0.50 6.21
CA PHE A 293 11.31 0.97 5.36
C PHE A 293 10.91 2.03 4.32
N GLY A 294 9.72 2.60 4.43
CA GLY A 294 9.26 3.72 3.58
C GLY A 294 8.92 3.35 2.14
N GLY A 295 8.92 2.05 1.79
CA GLY A 295 8.55 1.56 0.46
C GLY A 295 7.14 1.97 0.03
N PHE A 296 6.15 1.81 0.92
CA PHE A 296 4.79 2.28 0.65
C PHE A 296 4.72 3.80 0.45
N TYR A 297 5.47 4.60 1.21
CA TYR A 297 5.52 6.05 0.95
C TYR A 297 6.08 6.34 -0.45
N MET A 298 7.17 5.67 -0.83
CA MET A 298 7.80 5.87 -2.14
C MET A 298 6.89 5.47 -3.31
N LYS A 299 6.05 4.45 -3.12
CA LYS A 299 5.13 3.93 -4.15
C LYS A 299 3.78 4.64 -4.20
N ASP A 300 3.18 4.89 -3.03
CA ASP A 300 1.76 5.21 -2.88
C ASP A 300 1.52 6.71 -2.64
N TYR A 301 2.55 7.49 -2.23
CA TYR A 301 2.40 8.94 -2.05
C TYR A 301 1.87 9.67 -3.29
N PRO A 302 2.29 9.36 -4.54
CA PRO A 302 1.74 9.98 -5.76
C PRO A 302 0.24 9.69 -6.00
N ALA A 303 -0.32 8.66 -5.36
CA ALA A 303 -1.74 8.32 -5.41
C ALA A 303 -2.58 9.08 -4.36
N MET A 304 -1.95 9.70 -3.36
CA MET A 304 -2.67 10.40 -2.30
C MET A 304 -3.43 11.61 -2.85
N ASN A 305 -4.76 11.62 -2.63
CA ASN A 305 -5.69 12.62 -3.13
C ASN A 305 -5.77 12.72 -4.68
N ASN A 306 -5.37 11.65 -5.39
CA ASN A 306 -5.40 11.59 -6.85
C ASN A 306 -6.27 10.42 -7.32
N PRO A 307 -7.59 10.63 -7.58
CA PRO A 307 -8.53 9.54 -7.86
C PRO A 307 -8.20 8.79 -9.16
N ASP A 308 -7.64 9.51 -10.14
CA ASP A 308 -7.29 9.00 -11.47
C ASP A 308 -5.92 8.28 -11.49
N TYR A 309 -5.22 8.18 -10.35
CA TYR A 309 -3.92 7.53 -10.27
C TYR A 309 -4.05 6.01 -10.23
N PHE A 310 -3.25 5.35 -11.08
CA PHE A 310 -3.04 3.90 -11.05
C PHE A 310 -1.60 3.64 -10.61
N ILE A 311 -1.43 2.95 -9.48
CA ILE A 311 -0.10 2.57 -9.01
C ILE A 311 0.44 1.49 -9.96
N SER A 312 1.57 1.77 -10.61
CA SER A 312 2.25 0.79 -11.47
C SER A 312 2.60 -0.48 -10.68
N THR A 313 2.18 -1.63 -11.19
CA THR A 313 2.54 -2.94 -10.62
C THR A 313 4.02 -3.30 -10.85
N ALA A 314 4.69 -2.64 -11.80
CA ALA A 314 6.09 -2.87 -12.11
C ALA A 314 7.07 -2.07 -11.23
N ILE A 315 6.65 -0.96 -10.63
CA ILE A 315 7.56 -0.01 -9.95
C ILE A 315 8.39 -0.64 -8.82
N THR A 316 7.81 -1.58 -8.06
CA THR A 316 8.51 -2.35 -7.03
C THR A 316 9.61 -3.21 -7.65
N GLY A 317 9.30 -3.88 -8.76
CA GLY A 317 10.22 -4.74 -9.51
C GLY A 317 11.39 -3.96 -10.10
N ASP A 318 11.07 -2.99 -10.95
CA ASP A 318 12.04 -2.22 -11.73
C ASP A 318 13.01 -1.46 -10.83
N SER A 319 12.49 -0.70 -9.86
CA SER A 319 13.33 0.13 -8.99
C SER A 319 14.17 -0.72 -8.02
N GLY A 320 13.68 -1.90 -7.63
CA GLY A 320 14.46 -2.89 -6.88
C GLY A 320 15.64 -3.44 -7.70
N GLN A 321 15.42 -3.77 -8.96
CA GLN A 321 16.50 -4.22 -9.85
C GLN A 321 17.53 -3.12 -10.14
N GLU A 322 17.09 -1.88 -10.39
CA GLU A 322 17.99 -0.74 -10.59
C GLU A 322 18.80 -0.42 -9.33
N PHE A 323 18.21 -0.53 -8.14
CA PHE A 323 18.95 -0.38 -6.87
C PHE A 323 20.12 -1.36 -6.78
N LEU A 324 19.88 -2.65 -7.06
CA LEU A 324 20.93 -3.68 -7.04
C LEU A 324 22.04 -3.39 -8.08
N LYS A 325 21.71 -2.82 -9.25
CA LYS A 325 22.70 -2.46 -10.29
C LYS A 325 23.66 -1.35 -9.83
N VAL A 326 23.21 -0.42 -8.97
CA VAL A 326 24.07 0.66 -8.41
C VAL A 326 25.07 0.13 -7.37
N LEU A 327 24.77 -0.99 -6.72
CA LEU A 327 25.62 -1.60 -5.69
C LEU A 327 26.84 -2.33 -6.27
N THR A 328 27.96 -2.32 -5.54
CA THR A 328 29.11 -3.21 -5.79
C THR A 328 28.74 -4.67 -5.54
N THR A 329 29.60 -5.62 -5.93
CA THR A 329 29.39 -7.05 -5.69
C THR A 329 29.17 -7.37 -4.20
N GLU A 330 29.98 -6.76 -3.32
CA GLU A 330 29.97 -6.97 -1.87
C GLU A 330 28.72 -6.36 -1.23
N GLN A 331 28.35 -5.15 -1.63
CA GLN A 331 27.12 -4.49 -1.20
C GLN A 331 25.88 -5.26 -1.68
N ARG A 332 25.88 -5.73 -2.93
CA ARG A 332 24.78 -6.51 -3.51
C ARG A 332 24.60 -7.84 -2.79
N ALA A 333 25.71 -8.51 -2.45
CA ALA A 333 25.70 -9.77 -1.71
C ALA A 333 25.00 -9.65 -0.34
N LEU A 334 25.11 -8.51 0.35
CA LEU A 334 24.39 -8.25 1.61
C LEU A 334 22.86 -8.24 1.42
N VAL A 335 22.36 -7.81 0.26
CA VAL A 335 20.91 -7.76 -0.04
C VAL A 335 20.43 -9.10 -0.59
N THR A 336 21.16 -9.71 -1.51
CA THR A 336 20.77 -11.02 -2.09
C THR A 336 20.87 -12.16 -1.08
N GLY A 337 21.79 -12.09 -0.12
CA GLY A 337 21.93 -13.08 0.96
C GLY A 337 20.69 -13.23 1.85
N ILE A 338 19.89 -12.16 2.00
CA ILE A 338 18.65 -12.15 2.79
C ILE A 338 17.70 -13.29 2.37
N ILE A 339 17.64 -13.59 1.07
CA ILE A 339 16.72 -14.58 0.49
C ILE A 339 16.93 -15.97 1.08
N ALA A 340 18.19 -16.38 1.28
CA ALA A 340 18.52 -17.66 1.90
C ALA A 340 18.20 -17.64 3.40
N GLU A 341 18.52 -16.55 4.09
CA GLU A 341 18.34 -16.40 5.54
C GLU A 341 16.86 -16.33 5.97
N GLN A 342 15.99 -15.70 5.17
CA GLN A 342 14.57 -15.54 5.51
C GLN A 342 13.68 -16.75 5.18
N ARG A 343 14.17 -17.69 4.35
CA ARG A 343 13.30 -18.66 3.64
C ARG A 343 12.49 -19.55 4.59
N SER A 344 13.05 -19.95 5.72
CA SER A 344 12.36 -20.71 6.75
C SER A 344 11.23 -19.90 7.40
N ALA A 345 11.49 -18.65 7.80
CA ALA A 345 10.50 -17.75 8.39
C ALA A 345 9.33 -17.48 7.43
N LEU A 346 9.62 -17.22 6.15
CA LEU A 346 8.58 -16.99 5.14
C LEU A 346 7.73 -18.25 4.87
N THR A 347 8.35 -19.43 4.92
CA THR A 347 7.65 -20.73 4.80
C THR A 347 6.76 -21.01 6.01
N GLU A 348 7.23 -20.72 7.22
CA GLU A 348 6.45 -20.86 8.45
C GLU A 348 5.26 -19.87 8.45
N ILE A 349 5.46 -18.62 8.01
CA ILE A 349 4.39 -17.63 7.84
C ILE A 349 3.29 -18.14 6.89
N ALA A 350 3.65 -18.77 5.77
CA ALA A 350 2.66 -19.35 4.86
C ALA A 350 1.81 -20.44 5.55
N GLN A 351 2.42 -21.33 6.32
CA GLN A 351 1.72 -22.36 7.10
C GLN A 351 0.82 -21.76 8.19
N ILE A 352 1.33 -20.76 8.91
CA ILE A 352 0.60 -19.98 9.91
C ILE A 352 -0.64 -19.31 9.29
N ARG A 353 -0.49 -18.64 8.14
CA ARG A 353 -1.61 -18.01 7.42
C ARG A 353 -2.65 -19.03 6.97
N THR A 354 -2.24 -20.19 6.46
CA THR A 354 -3.15 -21.29 6.11
C THR A 354 -3.98 -21.75 7.30
N THR A 355 -3.34 -21.94 8.46
CA THR A 355 -4.00 -22.39 9.69
C THR A 355 -4.96 -21.33 10.24
N ILE A 356 -4.52 -20.07 10.35
CA ILE A 356 -5.36 -18.95 10.80
C ILE A 356 -6.56 -18.77 9.87
N SER A 357 -6.35 -18.70 8.56
CA SER A 357 -7.44 -18.45 7.59
C SER A 357 -8.48 -19.57 7.61
N THR A 358 -8.02 -20.83 7.73
CA THR A 358 -8.92 -21.99 7.91
C THR A 358 -9.74 -21.89 9.20
N GLU A 359 -9.10 -21.48 10.30
CA GLU A 359 -9.75 -21.33 11.61
C GLU A 359 -10.77 -20.18 11.62
N LEU A 360 -10.41 -19.01 11.08
CA LEU A 360 -11.30 -17.84 10.98
C LEU A 360 -12.52 -18.13 10.10
N ARG A 361 -12.36 -18.86 8.97
CA ARG A 361 -13.47 -19.20 8.06
C ARG A 361 -14.59 -20.03 8.72
N LYS A 362 -14.37 -20.64 9.88
CA LYS A 362 -15.46 -21.27 10.67
C LYS A 362 -16.59 -20.28 10.98
N ALA A 363 -16.28 -18.99 11.19
CA ALA A 363 -17.30 -17.98 11.47
C ALA A 363 -18.24 -17.71 10.28
N ILE A 364 -17.82 -17.92 9.02
CA ILE A 364 -18.69 -17.80 7.83
C ILE A 364 -19.83 -18.84 7.88
N THR A 365 -19.58 -20.02 8.45
CA THR A 365 -20.57 -21.10 8.56
C THR A 365 -21.27 -21.15 9.93
N GLY A 366 -21.08 -20.13 10.77
CA GLY A 366 -21.63 -20.06 12.13
C GLY A 366 -20.92 -20.94 13.17
N GLY A 367 -19.75 -21.49 12.82
CA GLY A 367 -18.91 -22.27 13.73
C GLY A 367 -18.08 -21.40 14.68
N THR A 368 -17.72 -21.97 15.83
CA THR A 368 -16.84 -21.32 16.81
C THR A 368 -15.39 -21.30 16.33
N VAL A 369 -14.77 -20.12 16.39
CA VAL A 369 -13.34 -19.89 16.10
C VAL A 369 -12.52 -20.08 17.39
N ASP A 370 -11.47 -20.90 17.35
CA ASP A 370 -10.51 -21.04 18.45
C ASP A 370 -9.66 -19.77 18.59
N LYS A 371 -10.04 -18.94 19.57
CA LYS A 371 -9.35 -17.71 19.92
C LYS A 371 -7.90 -17.95 20.35
N THR A 372 -7.64 -19.03 21.09
CA THR A 372 -6.31 -19.33 21.64
C THR A 372 -5.34 -19.70 20.53
N LEU A 373 -5.79 -20.54 19.59
CA LEU A 373 -5.03 -20.91 18.40
C LEU A 373 -4.69 -19.67 17.55
N VAL A 374 -5.69 -18.85 17.21
CA VAL A 374 -5.49 -17.63 16.41
C VAL A 374 -4.50 -16.67 17.06
N TYR A 375 -4.62 -16.42 18.37
CA TYR A 375 -3.75 -15.46 19.08
C TYR A 375 -2.32 -15.97 19.19
N SER A 376 -2.13 -17.27 19.44
CA SER A 376 -0.81 -17.91 19.48
C SER A 376 -0.10 -17.79 18.12
N LEU A 377 -0.81 -18.15 17.05
CA LEU A 377 -0.26 -18.15 15.69
C LEU A 377 0.03 -16.74 15.16
N ILE A 378 -0.83 -15.74 15.45
CA ILE A 378 -0.56 -14.35 15.07
C ILE A 378 0.60 -13.76 15.89
N GLY A 379 0.75 -14.13 17.17
CA GLY A 379 1.93 -13.80 17.97
C GLY A 379 3.22 -14.33 17.35
N ARG A 380 3.22 -15.60 16.91
CA ARG A 380 4.34 -16.22 16.20
C ARG A 380 4.62 -15.57 14.83
N TYR A 381 3.58 -15.19 14.08
CA TYR A 381 3.73 -14.38 12.86
C TYR A 381 4.54 -13.11 13.16
N GLY A 382 4.14 -12.35 14.18
CA GLY A 382 4.81 -11.11 14.55
C GLY A 382 6.27 -11.31 14.94
N GLU A 383 6.59 -12.42 15.60
CA GLU A 383 7.98 -12.78 15.93
C GLU A 383 8.84 -12.93 14.65
N LEU A 384 8.30 -13.59 13.63
CA LEU A 384 8.93 -13.86 12.34
C LEU A 384 9.04 -12.59 11.47
N ASP A 385 8.01 -11.74 11.42
CA ASP A 385 8.09 -10.42 10.76
C ASP A 385 9.15 -9.53 11.44
N GLY A 386 9.23 -9.55 12.77
CA GLY A 386 10.26 -8.86 13.53
C GLY A 386 11.67 -9.39 13.21
N GLN A 387 11.83 -10.71 13.10
CA GLN A 387 13.10 -11.36 12.75
C GLN A 387 13.58 -10.92 11.36
N MET A 388 12.71 -11.01 10.35
CA MET A 388 13.02 -10.60 8.99
C MET A 388 13.30 -9.09 8.91
N SER A 389 12.51 -8.26 9.61
CA SER A 389 12.71 -6.81 9.67
C SER A 389 14.05 -6.42 10.26
N ALA A 390 14.47 -7.05 11.37
CA ALA A 390 15.78 -6.83 11.97
C ALA A 390 16.93 -7.23 11.04
N LEU A 391 16.79 -8.34 10.31
CA LEU A 391 17.73 -8.78 9.28
C LEU A 391 17.82 -7.74 8.15
N TYR A 392 16.70 -7.30 7.59
CA TYR A 392 16.67 -6.32 6.48
C TYR A 392 17.33 -5.01 6.92
N ALA A 393 16.93 -4.46 8.07
CA ALA A 393 17.51 -3.24 8.63
C ALA A 393 19.03 -3.35 8.83
N SER A 394 19.51 -4.50 9.31
CA SER A 394 20.94 -4.75 9.51
C SER A 394 21.71 -4.80 8.18
N ARG A 395 21.18 -5.48 7.15
CA ARG A 395 21.80 -5.56 5.82
C ARG A 395 21.78 -4.20 5.10
N PHE A 396 20.67 -3.47 5.14
CA PHE A 396 20.58 -2.11 4.57
C PHE A 396 21.54 -1.14 5.27
N SER A 397 21.72 -1.26 6.58
CA SER A 397 22.69 -0.45 7.35
C SER A 397 24.13 -0.78 6.96
N ALA A 398 24.46 -2.05 6.73
CA ALA A 398 25.78 -2.46 6.24
C ALA A 398 26.07 -1.96 4.82
N VAL A 399 25.06 -1.99 3.92
CA VAL A 399 25.17 -1.35 2.59
C VAL A 399 25.39 0.15 2.74
N ASN A 400 24.53 0.85 3.49
CA ASN A 400 24.58 2.31 3.65
C ASN A 400 25.94 2.82 4.16
N LYS A 401 26.59 2.09 5.07
CA LYS A 401 27.92 2.45 5.62
C LYS A 401 29.04 2.47 4.58
N THR A 402 28.86 1.79 3.44
CA THR A 402 29.90 1.65 2.40
C THR A 402 29.58 2.36 1.08
N LEU A 403 28.41 3.01 0.97
CA LEU A 403 28.02 3.72 -0.26
C LEU A 403 28.92 4.93 -0.54
N THR A 404 29.45 4.99 -1.76
CA THR A 404 30.17 6.17 -2.27
C THR A 404 29.22 7.35 -2.52
N GLU A 405 29.77 8.56 -2.65
CA GLU A 405 28.99 9.75 -3.03
C GLU A 405 28.28 9.60 -4.37
N SER A 406 28.94 8.99 -5.37
CA SER A 406 28.35 8.72 -6.68
C SER A 406 27.19 7.73 -6.61
N GLN A 407 27.30 6.68 -5.79
CA GLN A 407 26.20 5.77 -5.53
C GLN A 407 25.04 6.48 -4.82
N ARG A 408 25.30 7.30 -3.80
CA ARG A 408 24.25 8.09 -3.12
C ARG A 408 23.50 8.99 -4.08
N ALA A 409 24.21 9.73 -4.95
CA ALA A 409 23.60 10.58 -5.97
C ALA A 409 22.74 9.77 -6.96
N ALA A 410 23.22 8.60 -7.40
CA ALA A 410 22.46 7.70 -8.27
C ALA A 410 21.19 7.16 -7.59
N LEU A 411 21.27 6.78 -6.31
CA LEU A 411 20.13 6.28 -5.55
C LEU A 411 19.08 7.36 -5.28
N ILE A 412 19.48 8.59 -4.97
CA ILE A 412 18.54 9.73 -4.85
C ILE A 412 17.82 9.98 -6.17
N LYS A 413 18.53 9.95 -7.31
CA LYS A 413 17.90 10.06 -8.63
C LYS A 413 16.95 8.90 -8.91
N LEU A 414 17.31 7.67 -8.53
CA LEU A 414 16.47 6.48 -8.72
C LEU A 414 15.20 6.51 -7.84
N ARG A 415 15.28 7.07 -6.63
CA ARG A 415 14.11 7.28 -5.75
C ARG A 415 13.02 8.08 -6.46
N ASN A 416 13.39 9.09 -7.25
CA ASN A 416 12.50 9.92 -8.06
C ASN A 416 11.29 10.50 -7.27
N LEU A 417 11.51 10.84 -5.99
CA LEU A 417 10.50 11.41 -5.11
C LEU A 417 11.14 12.39 -4.11
N ASP A 418 11.07 13.68 -4.43
CA ASP A 418 11.67 14.77 -3.66
C ASP A 418 10.87 15.15 -2.40
N VAL A 419 9.63 14.66 -2.26
CA VAL A 419 8.75 15.04 -1.14
C VAL A 419 9.17 14.31 0.13
N VAL A 420 9.81 15.04 1.04
CA VAL A 420 10.13 14.59 2.40
C VAL A 420 9.00 14.99 3.36
N PRO A 421 8.42 14.06 4.14
CA PRO A 421 7.43 14.40 5.17
C PRO A 421 7.98 15.37 6.22
N GLN A 422 7.21 16.40 6.56
CA GLN A 422 7.55 17.35 7.63
C GLN A 422 7.39 16.75 9.05
N GLY A 423 6.62 15.67 9.17
CA GLY A 423 6.35 14.97 10.42
C GLY A 423 6.34 13.46 10.19
N ALA A 424 5.25 12.81 10.60
CA ALA A 424 5.03 11.38 10.45
C ALA A 424 3.63 11.10 9.88
N TYR A 425 3.27 9.82 9.79
CA TYR A 425 1.93 9.37 9.42
C TYR A 425 1.36 8.40 10.47
N LYS A 426 0.08 8.59 10.78
CA LYS A 426 -0.78 7.57 11.40
C LYS A 426 -1.45 6.82 10.24
N PHE A 427 -0.91 5.66 9.88
CA PHE A 427 -1.18 4.97 8.60
C PHE A 427 -0.88 5.87 7.39
N SER A 428 -1.90 6.45 6.77
CA SER A 428 -1.80 7.41 5.66
C SER A 428 -2.16 8.85 6.06
N THR A 429 -2.56 9.09 7.31
CA THR A 429 -2.94 10.42 7.80
C THR A 429 -1.71 11.18 8.33
N PRO A 430 -1.36 12.37 7.80
CA PRO A 430 -0.25 13.17 8.32
C PRO A 430 -0.45 13.55 9.79
N VAL A 431 0.61 13.45 10.58
CA VAL A 431 0.66 13.85 12.00
C VAL A 431 2.00 14.49 12.34
N ALA A 432 2.07 15.23 13.45
CA ALA A 432 3.36 15.59 14.03
C ALA A 432 4.13 14.32 14.45
N MET A 433 5.47 14.35 14.38
CA MET A 433 6.28 13.25 14.89
C MET A 433 6.00 13.08 16.40
N PRO A 434 5.49 11.92 16.86
CA PRO A 434 5.22 11.70 18.28
C PRO A 434 6.52 11.60 19.07
N VAL A 435 6.43 11.78 20.39
CA VAL A 435 7.51 11.40 21.31
C VAL A 435 7.70 9.89 21.20
N ILE A 436 8.91 9.45 20.83
CA ILE A 436 9.29 8.04 20.80
C ILE A 436 10.04 7.74 22.12
N PRO A 437 9.67 6.70 22.88
CA PRO A 437 10.38 6.31 24.09
C PRO A 437 11.77 5.76 23.77
N ASN A 438 12.62 5.55 24.80
CA ASN A 438 13.94 4.96 24.59
C ASN A 438 13.83 3.59 23.88
N THR A 439 14.68 3.36 22.88
CA THR A 439 14.74 2.15 22.05
C THR A 439 15.99 1.30 22.27
N ASP A 440 16.89 1.66 23.20
CA ASP A 440 18.17 0.97 23.43
C ASP A 440 18.05 -0.54 23.73
N PHE A 441 16.92 -0.99 24.29
CA PHE A 441 16.67 -2.42 24.53
C PHE A 441 16.58 -3.22 23.22
N LEU A 442 16.18 -2.59 22.10
CA LEU A 442 16.20 -3.19 20.76
C LEU A 442 17.63 -3.30 20.17
N PHE A 443 18.60 -2.64 20.80
CA PHE A 443 20.04 -2.80 20.59
C PHE A 443 20.70 -3.73 21.62
N GLY A 444 19.90 -4.38 22.48
CA GLY A 444 20.37 -5.28 23.53
C GLY A 444 20.90 -4.57 24.79
N VAL A 445 20.68 -3.26 24.93
CA VAL A 445 21.16 -2.46 26.08
C VAL A 445 19.99 -2.12 27.00
N GLY A 446 20.08 -2.54 28.26
CA GLY A 446 18.97 -2.45 29.23
C GLY A 446 17.95 -3.59 29.09
N SER A 447 16.77 -3.40 29.69
CA SER A 447 15.72 -4.42 29.71
C SER A 447 14.59 -4.10 28.74
N LEU A 448 14.09 -5.14 28.05
CA LEU A 448 12.86 -5.06 27.24
C LEU A 448 11.67 -4.69 28.15
N PRO A 449 10.81 -3.72 27.78
CA PRO A 449 9.61 -3.39 28.55
C PRO A 449 8.65 -4.58 28.67
N GLN A 450 7.99 -4.74 29.81
CA GLN A 450 7.00 -5.81 30.03
C GLN A 450 5.83 -5.74 29.03
N ASN A 451 5.48 -4.53 28.59
CA ASN A 451 4.48 -4.25 27.56
C ASN A 451 5.12 -3.93 26.20
N ALA A 452 6.22 -4.60 25.84
CA ALA A 452 6.83 -4.47 24.50
C ALA A 452 5.78 -4.71 23.39
N GLY A 453 5.76 -3.82 22.39
CA GLY A 453 4.75 -3.78 21.33
C GLY A 453 3.34 -3.34 21.76
N GLN A 454 3.12 -3.09 23.06
CA GLN A 454 1.85 -2.71 23.68
C GLN A 454 2.03 -1.47 24.57
N LEU A 455 2.85 -0.52 24.11
CA LEU A 455 3.00 0.80 24.71
C LEU A 455 1.72 1.61 24.48
N THR A 456 1.34 2.47 25.42
CA THR A 456 0.18 3.36 25.24
C THR A 456 0.53 4.53 24.32
N ALA A 457 -0.24 4.73 23.26
CA ALA A 457 -0.12 5.89 22.39
C ALA A 457 -0.36 7.21 23.16
N PRO A 458 0.47 8.26 22.97
CA PRO A 458 0.20 9.59 23.49
C PRO A 458 -1.14 10.12 22.96
N VAL A 459 -1.92 10.80 23.80
CA VAL A 459 -3.23 11.37 23.42
C VAL A 459 -3.11 12.26 22.17
N SER A 460 -2.04 13.04 22.07
CA SER A 460 -1.73 13.91 20.92
C SER A 460 -1.50 13.17 19.60
N PHE A 461 -1.18 11.88 19.62
CA PHE A 461 -1.05 11.04 18.43
C PHE A 461 -2.41 10.48 17.97
N GLY A 462 -3.32 10.20 18.92
CA GLY A 462 -4.68 9.78 18.61
C GLY A 462 -5.53 10.91 18.02
N THR A 463 -5.45 12.10 18.62
CA THR A 463 -6.19 13.28 18.16
C THR A 463 -5.66 13.80 16.82
N THR A 464 -6.42 13.60 15.73
CA THR A 464 -6.22 14.34 14.48
C THR A 464 -6.50 15.81 14.73
N THR A 465 -5.45 16.60 14.97
CA THR A 465 -5.58 18.05 14.84
C THR A 465 -5.71 18.35 13.34
N ASN A 466 -6.90 18.79 12.92
CA ASN A 466 -6.99 19.59 11.71
C ASN A 466 -5.94 20.71 11.86
N PRO A 467 -5.10 20.98 10.85
CA PRO A 467 -4.02 21.95 10.99
C PRO A 467 -4.63 23.32 11.33
N VAL A 468 -4.54 23.69 12.60
CA VAL A 468 -4.92 25.02 13.09
C VAL A 468 -3.99 26.00 12.37
N PRO A 469 -4.52 26.98 11.62
CA PRO A 469 -3.68 28.01 11.04
C PRO A 469 -2.93 28.69 12.18
N THR A 470 -1.62 28.48 12.26
CA THR A 470 -0.81 29.07 13.33
C THR A 470 -0.92 30.58 13.20
N ALA A 471 -1.64 31.21 14.13
CA ALA A 471 -1.85 32.64 14.14
C ALA A 471 -0.47 33.32 14.13
N THR A 472 -0.11 33.91 13.00
CA THR A 472 1.22 34.50 12.83
C THR A 472 1.32 35.68 13.77
N ALA A 473 2.27 35.61 14.72
CA ALA A 473 2.49 36.68 15.68
C ALA A 473 2.64 38.02 14.94
N SER A 474 1.91 39.04 15.39
CA SER A 474 1.85 40.34 14.70
C SER A 474 3.24 40.96 14.59
N ALA A 475 3.69 41.19 13.36
CA ALA A 475 5.01 41.76 13.11
C ALA A 475 5.15 43.18 13.71
N PRO A 476 6.31 43.55 14.27
CA PRO A 476 6.54 44.90 14.79
C PRO A 476 6.39 45.97 13.72
N LYS A 477 5.78 47.10 14.09
CA LYS A 477 5.55 48.27 13.22
C LYS A 477 6.89 48.86 12.74
N PRO A 478 7.13 49.03 11.43
CA PRO A 478 8.40 49.58 10.93
C PRO A 478 8.51 51.10 11.16
N THR A 479 9.69 51.52 11.61
CA THR A 479 10.10 52.93 11.77
C THR A 479 10.36 53.58 10.41
N ALA A 480 10.05 54.87 10.27
CA ALA A 480 10.22 55.60 9.02
C ALA A 480 11.67 56.09 8.78
N THR A 481 12.12 56.04 7.53
CA THR A 481 13.39 56.64 7.08
C THR A 481 13.16 57.43 5.77
N ALA A 482 13.97 58.46 5.54
CA ALA A 482 13.64 59.61 4.69
C ALA A 482 13.69 59.38 3.16
N SER A 483 13.10 60.35 2.44
CA SER A 483 12.84 60.36 1.00
C SER A 483 14.09 60.52 0.11
N ALA A 484 14.07 59.89 -1.07
CA ALA A 484 15.07 60.05 -2.13
C ALA A 484 14.65 61.11 -3.19
N PRO A 485 15.60 61.78 -3.89
CA PRO A 485 15.32 62.91 -4.77
C PRO A 485 14.79 62.56 -6.18
N LYS A 486 14.27 63.61 -6.86
CA LYS A 486 13.51 63.59 -8.13
C LYS A 486 14.40 63.41 -9.39
N PRO A 487 13.92 62.79 -10.49
CA PRO A 487 14.75 62.43 -11.65
C PRO A 487 14.94 63.53 -12.72
N THR A 488 16.01 63.39 -13.51
CA THR A 488 16.38 64.20 -14.69
C THR A 488 16.01 63.48 -16.00
N ALA A 489 15.83 64.21 -17.11
CA ALA A 489 15.10 63.73 -18.29
C ALA A 489 15.91 63.47 -19.57
N THR A 490 15.40 62.52 -20.38
CA THR A 490 15.46 62.36 -21.86
C THR A 490 16.78 62.16 -22.62
N ALA A 491 16.79 61.09 -23.43
CA ALA A 491 17.29 61.05 -24.81
C ALA A 491 16.45 60.06 -25.64
N SER A 492 16.36 60.26 -26.96
CA SER A 492 15.31 59.69 -27.83
C SER A 492 15.60 58.30 -28.45
N ALA A 493 14.55 57.61 -28.92
CA ALA A 493 14.61 56.23 -29.44
C ALA A 493 14.92 56.12 -30.96
N PRO A 494 15.61 55.04 -31.41
CA PRO A 494 15.68 54.63 -32.82
C PRO A 494 14.56 53.64 -33.23
N LYS A 495 14.29 53.58 -34.54
CA LYS A 495 13.23 52.80 -35.22
C LYS A 495 13.64 51.32 -35.46
N PRO A 496 12.72 50.34 -35.47
CA PRO A 496 13.05 48.91 -35.61
C PRO A 496 13.34 48.47 -37.06
N THR A 497 14.19 47.45 -37.20
CA THR A 497 14.55 46.76 -38.46
C THR A 497 14.10 45.30 -38.39
N ALA A 498 13.66 44.73 -39.51
CA ALA A 498 13.05 43.40 -39.58
C ALA A 498 13.90 42.35 -40.32
N THR A 499 13.96 41.12 -39.77
CA THR A 499 14.32 39.81 -40.38
C THR A 499 14.25 38.75 -39.26
N ALA A 500 14.08 37.43 -39.46
CA ALA A 500 13.60 36.61 -40.58
C ALA A 500 13.06 35.26 -40.01
N SER A 501 12.31 34.49 -40.80
CA SER A 501 11.66 33.23 -40.37
C SER A 501 12.61 32.03 -40.22
N ALA A 502 12.19 31.03 -39.45
CA ALA A 502 12.98 29.85 -39.07
C ALA A 502 13.18 28.79 -40.20
N PRO A 503 14.27 28.00 -40.18
CA PRO A 503 14.46 26.85 -41.07
C PRO A 503 13.75 25.57 -40.60
N LYS A 504 13.40 24.71 -41.57
CA LYS A 504 12.74 23.40 -41.38
C LYS A 504 13.78 22.28 -41.18
N PRO A 505 13.51 21.23 -40.37
CA PRO A 505 14.44 20.11 -40.18
C PRO A 505 14.60 19.20 -41.40
N THR A 506 15.80 18.63 -41.56
CA THR A 506 16.18 17.65 -42.60
C THR A 506 16.35 16.26 -41.98
N ALA A 507 15.97 15.21 -42.72
CA ALA A 507 16.04 13.82 -42.25
C ALA A 507 17.48 13.24 -42.28
N THR A 508 17.73 12.25 -41.42
CA THR A 508 18.97 11.46 -41.40
C THR A 508 18.67 9.99 -41.72
N ALA A 509 19.57 9.35 -42.47
CA ALA A 509 19.33 8.07 -43.15
C ALA A 509 19.64 6.81 -42.32
N SER A 510 19.17 5.67 -42.84
CA SER A 510 19.19 4.32 -42.24
C SER A 510 20.57 3.67 -42.14
N ALA A 511 20.71 2.71 -41.22
CA ALA A 511 21.94 1.96 -40.94
C ALA A 511 22.26 0.85 -41.98
N PRO A 512 23.54 0.47 -42.15
CA PRO A 512 23.97 -0.60 -43.06
C PRO A 512 23.81 -2.02 -42.48
N LYS A 513 23.69 -2.99 -43.39
CA LYS A 513 23.45 -4.43 -43.15
C LYS A 513 24.76 -5.20 -42.84
N PRO A 514 24.76 -6.21 -41.95
CA PRO A 514 25.94 -7.02 -41.65
C PRO A 514 26.25 -8.06 -42.74
N THR A 515 27.54 -8.37 -42.90
CA THR A 515 28.09 -9.38 -43.82
C THR A 515 28.41 -10.67 -43.05
N ALA A 516 28.05 -11.83 -43.61
CA ALA A 516 28.42 -13.13 -43.06
C ALA A 516 29.84 -13.55 -43.50
N THR A 517 30.51 -14.39 -42.71
CA THR A 517 31.74 -15.09 -43.11
C THR A 517 31.48 -16.60 -42.98
N ALA A 518 32.09 -17.37 -43.90
CA ALA A 518 31.94 -18.82 -44.02
C ALA A 518 32.77 -19.59 -42.99
#